data_AF-A0A7L1KJZ4-F1
#
_entry.id   AF-A0A7L1KJZ4-F1
#
_cell.length_a   1.000
_cell.length_b   1.000
_cell.length_c   1.000
_cell.angle_alpha   90.00
_cell.angle_beta   90.00
_cell.angle_gamma   90.00
#
_symmetry.space_group_name_H-M   'P 1'
#
loop_
_entity.id
_entity.type
_entity.pdbx_description
1 polymer ?
#
loop_
_entity_poly.entity_id
_entity_poly.type
_entity_poly.pdbx_seq_one_letter_code
_entity_poly.pdbx_strand_id
1 'polypeptide(L)'
;YQILFKQCVGTEDVFFGMSRKDPSTACCEDMVIKIKLPETKYSDITLDIQDEVLDLRTPKKKLLLHLPYRVDSKNGKARFLSEEETLEVTLRVSRMFDFINFA
;
A
#
# COMPACT_ATOMS: atom_id res chain seq x y z
N TYR A 1 5.75 -11.29 4.69
CA TYR A 1 5.10 -10.00 4.39
C TYR A 1 3.65 -10.27 4.05
N GLN A 2 2.77 -9.29 4.18
CA GLN A 2 1.37 -9.34 3.79
C GLN A 2 1.06 -8.12 2.93
N ILE A 3 0.27 -8.33 1.89
CA ILE A 3 -0.22 -7.27 1.01
C ILE A 3 -1.72 -7.19 1.24
N LEU A 4 -2.19 -6.01 1.60
CA LEU A 4 -3.59 -5.68 1.84
C LEU A 4 -3.98 -4.59 0.85
N PHE A 5 -5.23 -4.60 0.41
CA PHE A 5 -5.78 -3.53 -0.42
C PHE A 5 -6.86 -2.81 0.38
N LYS A 6 -6.81 -1.48 0.38
CA LYS A 6 -7.74 -0.63 1.12
C LYS A 6 -8.58 0.15 0.13
N GLN A 7 -9.89 0.04 0.32
CA GLN A 7 -10.89 0.77 -0.45
C GLN A 7 -11.44 1.91 0.41
N CYS A 8 -11.47 3.12 -0.14
CA CYS A 8 -12.10 4.25 0.52
C CYS A 8 -13.60 4.21 0.20
N VAL A 9 -14.40 3.76 1.17
CA VAL A 9 -15.87 3.74 1.09
C VAL A 9 -16.45 4.86 1.91
N GLY A 10 -17.33 5.67 1.33
CA GLY A 10 -18.13 6.66 2.04
C GLY A 10 -19.38 6.04 2.65
N THR A 11 -20.08 6.80 3.49
CA THR A 11 -21.40 6.40 4.02
C THR A 11 -22.41 6.19 2.88
N GLU A 12 -22.29 6.94 1.80
CA GLU A 12 -23.12 6.83 0.60
C GLU A 12 -22.90 5.49 -0.14
N ASP A 13 -21.64 5.02 -0.21
CA ASP A 13 -21.31 3.70 -0.76
C ASP A 13 -21.91 2.56 0.09
N VAL A 14 -21.77 2.65 1.42
CA VAL A 14 -22.14 1.55 2.35
C VAL A 14 -23.65 1.47 2.59
N PHE A 15 -24.34 2.61 2.72
CA PHE A 15 -25.77 2.63 3.07
C PHE A 15 -26.69 2.76 1.86
N PHE A 16 -26.26 3.46 0.81
CA PHE A 16 -27.13 3.75 -0.33
C PHE A 16 -26.69 3.03 -1.62
N GLY A 17 -25.53 2.38 -1.64
CA GLY A 17 -25.02 1.67 -2.83
C GLY A 17 -24.88 2.58 -4.05
N MET A 18 -24.78 3.89 -3.85
CA MET A 18 -24.79 4.90 -4.93
C MET A 18 -23.49 4.96 -5.72
N SER A 19 -22.45 4.31 -5.22
CA SER A 19 -21.13 4.26 -5.84
C SER A 19 -20.94 2.91 -6.53
N ARG A 20 -20.44 2.90 -7.77
CA ARG A 20 -20.16 1.66 -8.53
C ARG A 20 -18.93 0.90 -8.01
N LYS A 21 -18.55 1.08 -6.74
CA LYS A 21 -17.42 0.39 -6.16
C LYS A 21 -17.85 -1.02 -5.74
N ASP A 22 -17.20 -2.01 -6.32
CA ASP A 22 -17.41 -3.41 -5.98
C ASP A 22 -16.29 -3.90 -5.02
N PRO A 23 -16.48 -5.02 -4.30
CA PRO A 23 -15.49 -5.50 -3.32
C PRO A 23 -14.21 -6.06 -3.97
N SER A 24 -14.06 -5.98 -5.29
CA SER A 24 -12.83 -6.39 -5.96
C SER A 24 -11.70 -5.42 -5.69
N THR A 25 -10.48 -5.95 -5.80
CA THR A 25 -9.25 -5.14 -5.83
C THR A 25 -9.23 -4.13 -6.99
N ALA A 26 -10.18 -4.22 -7.93
CA ALA A 26 -10.43 -3.24 -8.99
C ALA A 26 -10.80 -1.84 -8.48
N CYS A 27 -11.47 -1.74 -7.32
CA CYS A 27 -11.92 -0.48 -6.72
C CYS A 27 -11.05 0.01 -5.55
N CYS A 28 -9.99 -0.71 -5.18
CA CYS A 28 -9.06 -0.29 -4.12
C CYS A 28 -8.08 0.78 -4.62
N GLU A 29 -8.17 1.96 -4.02
CA GLU A 29 -7.31 3.11 -4.28
C GLU A 29 -5.94 3.00 -3.59
N ASP A 30 -5.89 2.35 -2.43
CA ASP A 30 -4.69 2.23 -1.60
C ASP A 30 -4.25 0.76 -1.48
N MET A 31 -2.94 0.54 -1.50
CA MET A 31 -2.27 -0.73 -1.26
C MET A 31 -1.44 -0.62 0.02
N VAL A 32 -1.69 -1.49 0.99
CA VAL A 32 -1.02 -1.48 2.30
C VAL A 32 -0.18 -2.75 2.42
N ILE A 33 1.14 -2.58 2.53
CA ILE A 33 2.11 -3.66 2.59
C ILE A 33 2.66 -3.74 4.01
N LYS A 34 2.38 -4.84 4.70
CA LYS A 34 2.84 -5.13 6.07
C LYS A 34 4.00 -6.09 6.06
N ILE A 35 5.16 -5.66 6.53
CA ILE A 35 6.40 -6.43 6.50
C ILE A 35 6.89 -6.58 7.94
N LYS A 36 6.80 -7.79 8.48
CA LYS A 36 7.35 -8.11 9.80
C LYS A 36 8.88 -8.15 9.71
N LEU A 37 9.52 -7.29 10.51
CA LEU A 37 10.96 -7.11 10.59
C LEU A 37 11.41 -7.26 12.05
N PRO A 38 11.40 -8.50 12.59
CA PRO A 38 11.85 -8.74 13.95
C PRO A 38 13.31 -8.31 14.11
N GLU A 39 13.64 -7.74 15.26
CA GLU A 39 14.96 -7.28 15.66
C GLU A 39 15.59 -6.22 14.73
N THR A 40 14.77 -5.44 14.02
CA THR A 40 15.23 -4.37 13.13
C THR A 40 14.82 -3.02 13.68
N LYS A 41 15.77 -2.09 13.78
CA LYS A 41 15.50 -0.71 14.17
C LYS A 41 15.02 0.10 12.97
N TYR A 42 14.07 1.01 13.19
CA TYR A 42 13.59 1.95 12.16
C TYR A 42 14.72 2.69 11.43
N SER A 43 15.75 3.12 12.17
CA SER A 43 16.87 3.89 11.60
C SER A 43 17.69 3.12 10.57
N ASP A 44 17.64 1.79 10.59
CA ASP A 44 18.38 0.91 9.69
C ASP A 44 17.54 0.43 8.50
N ILE A 45 16.28 0.88 8.41
CA ILE A 45 15.37 0.51 7.32
C ILE A 45 15.48 1.57 6.22
N THR A 46 15.92 1.13 5.04
CA THR A 46 15.86 1.93 3.82
C THR A 46 14.73 1.40 2.95
N LEU A 47 13.77 2.25 2.64
CA LEU A 47 12.65 1.94 1.76
C LEU A 47 12.80 2.77 0.48
N ASP A 48 12.93 2.08 -0.65
CA ASP A 48 12.88 2.67 -1.99
C ASP A 48 11.61 2.19 -2.68
N ILE A 49 10.75 3.14 -3.05
CA ILE A 49 9.51 2.85 -3.75
C ILE A 49 9.66 3.41 -5.16
N GLN A 50 9.52 2.55 -6.14
CA GLN A 50 9.42 2.90 -7.55
C GLN A 50 7.99 2.66 -8.03
N ASP A 51 7.73 2.98 -9.30
CA ASP A 51 6.41 2.90 -9.91
C ASP A 51 5.80 1.49 -9.82
N GLU A 52 6.60 0.44 -10.01
CA GLU A 52 6.13 -0.97 -10.03
C GLU A 52 6.95 -1.87 -9.08
N VAL A 53 7.82 -1.29 -8.26
CA VAL A 53 8.79 -2.04 -7.44
C VAL A 53 8.93 -1.39 -6.07
N LEU A 54 8.89 -2.21 -5.03
CA LEU A 54 9.25 -1.83 -3.66
C LEU A 54 10.53 -2.56 -3.27
N ASP A 55 11.61 -1.81 -3.05
CA ASP A 55 12.88 -2.32 -2.51
C ASP A 55 13.01 -1.88 -1.05
N LEU A 56 12.98 -2.86 -0.16
CA LEU A 56 13.24 -2.67 1.26
C LEU A 56 14.61 -3.27 1.58
N ARG A 57 15.52 -2.42 2.06
CA ARG A 57 16.84 -2.81 2.52
C ARG A 57 16.95 -2.62 4.01
N THR A 58 17.42 -3.66 4.68
CA THR A 58 17.80 -3.65 6.09
C THR A 58 19.16 -4.34 6.21
N PRO A 59 19.94 -4.09 7.27
CA PRO A 59 21.26 -4.69 7.44
C PRO A 59 21.23 -6.23 7.49
N LYS A 60 20.13 -6.81 7.98
CA LYS A 60 19.96 -8.27 8.07
C LYS A 60 19.24 -8.88 6.85
N LYS A 61 18.37 -8.14 6.17
CA LYS A 61 17.46 -8.67 5.13
C LYS A 61 17.23 -7.67 4.01
N LYS A 62 17.04 -8.18 2.79
CA LYS A 62 16.56 -7.41 1.65
C LYS A 62 15.26 -8.02 1.16
N LEU A 63 14.28 -7.17 0.85
CA LEU A 63 13.01 -7.56 0.25
C LEU A 63 12.79 -6.69 -0.99
N LEU A 64 12.90 -7.31 -2.17
CA LEU A 64 12.49 -6.69 -3.43
C LEU A 64 11.15 -7.29 -3.82
N LEU A 65 10.13 -6.46 -3.93
CA LEU A 65 8.78 -6.86 -4.26
C LEU A 65 8.33 -6.14 -5.54
N HIS A 66 7.98 -6.91 -6.56
CA HIS A 66 7.32 -6.37 -7.75
C HIS A 66 5.83 -6.19 -7.44
N LEU A 67 5.33 -4.98 -7.62
CA LEU A 67 3.94 -4.64 -7.40
C LEU A 67 3.14 -5.02 -8.65
N PRO A 68 1.92 -5.59 -8.51
CA PRO A 68 1.09 -5.97 -9.64
C PRO A 68 0.51 -4.77 -10.39
N TYR A 69 0.52 -3.59 -9.76
CA TYR A 69 0.00 -2.35 -10.30
C TYR A 69 0.98 -1.21 -10.05
N ARG A 70 0.91 -0.20 -10.92
CA ARG A 70 1.65 1.04 -10.74
C ARG A 70 1.17 1.79 -9.51
N VAL A 71 2.09 2.31 -8.73
CA VAL A 71 1.82 3.08 -7.51
C VAL A 71 2.47 4.45 -7.58
N ASP A 72 1.84 5.42 -6.92
CA ASP A 72 2.42 6.74 -6.76
C ASP A 72 3.54 6.69 -5.71
N SER A 73 4.79 6.63 -6.21
CA SER A 73 6.00 6.64 -5.37
C SER A 73 6.14 7.94 -4.55
N LYS A 74 5.57 9.06 -5.01
CA LYS A 74 5.73 10.38 -4.37
C LYS A 74 4.84 10.58 -3.15
N ASN A 75 3.64 9.99 -3.14
CA ASN A 75 2.64 10.14 -2.08
C ASN A 75 2.54 8.90 -1.16
N GLY A 76 3.50 7.98 -1.24
CA GLY A 76 3.58 6.82 -0.35
C GLY A 76 3.77 7.22 1.12
N LYS A 77 3.07 6.54 2.02
CA LYS A 77 3.20 6.70 3.48
C LYS A 77 3.78 5.42 4.07
N ALA A 78 4.94 5.50 4.71
CA ALA A 78 5.52 4.39 5.46
C ALA A 78 5.47 4.67 6.96
N ARG A 79 5.17 3.64 7.76
CA ARG A 79 5.09 3.67 9.22
C ARG A 79 5.71 2.41 9.78
N PHE A 80 6.58 2.55 10.77
CA PHE A 80 7.13 1.41 11.48
C PHE A 80 6.47 1.29 12.85
N LEU A 81 5.82 0.15 13.08
CA LEU A 81 5.19 -0.21 14.34
C LEU A 81 6.21 -0.96 15.18
N SER A 82 6.89 -0.25 16.09
CA SER A 82 7.90 -0.84 16.98
C SER A 82 7.32 -1.90 17.93
N GLU A 83 6.06 -1.76 18.34
CA GLU A 83 5.38 -2.74 19.21
C GLU A 83 5.17 -4.10 18.53
N GLU A 84 4.85 -4.09 17.23
CA GLU A 84 4.64 -5.32 16.44
C GLU A 84 5.86 -5.69 15.59
N GLU A 85 6.95 -4.93 15.70
CA GLU A 85 8.14 -4.99 14.84
C GLU A 85 7.77 -5.10 13.35
N THR A 86 6.78 -4.30 12.91
CA THR A 86 6.15 -4.41 11.59
C THR A 86 6.23 -3.07 10.86
N LEU A 87 6.78 -3.09 9.64
CA LEU A 87 6.71 -1.96 8.73
C LEU A 87 5.42 -2.01 7.92
N GLU A 88 4.61 -0.97 8.02
CA GLU A 88 3.41 -0.74 7.21
C GLU A 88 3.70 0.32 6.15
N VAL A 89 3.55 -0.03 4.88
CA VAL A 89 3.75 0.88 3.75
C VAL A 89 2.42 1.01 3.01
N THR A 90 1.82 2.19 3.05
CA THR A 90 0.61 2.54 2.31
C THR A 90 1.00 3.29 1.04
N LEU A 91 0.62 2.75 -0.10
CA LEU A 91 0.91 3.27 -1.43
C LEU A 91 -0.40 3.50 -2.16
N ARG A 92 -0.59 4.67 -2.74
CA ARG A 92 -1.76 4.92 -3.59
C ARG A 92 -1.51 4.29 -4.95
N VAL A 93 -2.44 3.48 -5.43
CA VAL A 93 -2.34 2.83 -6.74
C VAL A 93 -2.68 3.86 -7.81
N SER A 94 -1.76 4.07 -8.76
CA SER A 94 -1.95 4.98 -9.88
C SER A 94 -2.51 4.19 -11.06
N ARG A 95 -3.84 4.23 -11.24
CA ARG A 95 -4.51 3.58 -12.38
C ARG A 95 -4.88 4.62 -13.41
N MET A 96 -4.50 4.37 -14.67
CA MET A 96 -4.71 5.30 -15.78
C MET A 96 -6.18 5.70 -16.00
N PHE A 97 -7.14 4.90 -15.49
CA PHE A 97 -8.59 5.11 -15.63
C PHE A 97 -9.32 5.46 -14.34
N ASP A 98 -8.61 5.84 -13.28
CA ASP A 98 -9.23 6.23 -12.00
C ASP A 98 -10.27 7.35 -12.22
N PHE A 99 -10.00 8.29 -13.12
CA PHE A 99 -10.92 9.37 -13.50
C PHE A 99 -12.28 8.89 -14.06
N ILE A 100 -12.39 7.65 -14.56
CA ILE A 100 -13.64 7.07 -15.07
C ILE A 100 -14.43 6.39 -13.95
N ASN A 101 -13.74 5.82 -12.95
CA ASN A 101 -14.38 5.08 -11.86
C ASN A 101 -14.89 5.99 -10.73
N PHE A 102 -14.33 7.20 -10.58
CA PHE A 102 -14.69 8.16 -9.54
C PHE A 102 -15.43 9.41 -10.07
N ALA A 103 -16.02 9.33 -11.27
CA ALA A 103 -16.88 10.37 -11.86
C ALA A 103 -18.36 10.16 -11.50
#